data_AF-A0A914ITU7-F1
#
_entry.id   AF-A0A914ITU7-F1
#
_cell.length_a   1.000
_cell.length_b   1.000
_cell.length_c   1.000
_cell.angle_alpha   90.00
_cell.angle_beta   90.00
_cell.angle_gamma   90.00
#
_symmetry.space_group_name_H-M   'P 1'
#
loop_
_entity.id
_entity.type
_entity.pdbx_description
1 polymer ?
#
loop_
_entity_poly.entity_id
_entity_poly.type
_entity_poly.pdbx_seq_one_letter_code
_entity_poly.pdbx_strand_id
1 'polypeptide(L)'
;MDHLQIVPLAVRQASPTQRIQRRVISARLLEKLCAIIPVESIRKDLAPCAKMLCQDPNATVRTAIAQRLSVIAQSLNNSTDCVSMLLPCLIELCKDDDPGVREAILNTIAVCLPYFTKESRKTVVIPLLKKCTDQSLILRDSSLAVVSKQLGPWLYALKDILSPSEQRWFLETFCRIVNLNAPESDKNLQNLALNCRRMCAFNFPCFAMIYTNETFNEKLLPILEKFCSDQDEEVRSTIAAGFHEIVLLRPNESALLTVFIDLVKSGAVEVVQHLVKNLNKILPIFYAIAKIEQEKKPP
;
A
#
# COMPACT_ATOMS: atom_id res chain seq x y z
N MET A 1 -16.52 -31.58 13.26
CA MET A 1 -16.95 -30.56 14.23
C MET A 1 -17.99 -29.73 13.50
N ASP A 2 -19.23 -29.73 13.97
CA ASP A 2 -20.35 -29.15 13.22
C ASP A 2 -20.25 -27.61 13.22
N HIS A 3 -20.18 -27.00 12.03
CA HIS A 3 -20.06 -25.55 11.86
C HIS A 3 -21.26 -24.80 12.48
N LEU A 4 -22.41 -25.49 12.61
CA LEU A 4 -23.61 -25.04 13.32
C LEU A 4 -23.35 -24.71 14.79
N GLN A 5 -22.37 -25.34 15.46
CA GLN A 5 -22.05 -25.04 16.86
C GLN A 5 -20.95 -23.98 17.02
N ILE A 6 -20.08 -23.82 16.03
CA ILE A 6 -18.90 -22.95 16.13
C ILE A 6 -19.27 -21.47 15.89
N VAL A 7 -20.19 -21.19 14.96
CA VAL A 7 -20.64 -19.81 14.69
C VAL A 7 -21.28 -19.16 15.93
N PRO A 8 -22.28 -19.77 16.61
CA PRO A 8 -22.83 -19.20 17.83
C PRO A 8 -21.80 -19.05 18.95
N LEU A 9 -20.84 -19.98 19.05
CA LEU A 9 -19.75 -19.87 20.02
C LEU A 9 -18.89 -18.64 19.75
N ALA A 10 -18.45 -18.44 18.50
CA ALA A 10 -17.65 -17.28 18.11
C ALA A 10 -18.40 -15.98 18.43
N VAL A 11 -19.64 -15.84 17.96
CA VAL A 11 -20.48 -14.65 18.24
C VAL A 11 -20.63 -14.41 19.75
N ARG A 12 -20.83 -15.46 20.56
CA ARG A 12 -20.89 -15.35 22.02
C ARG A 12 -19.57 -14.89 22.63
N GLN A 13 -18.43 -15.37 22.12
CA GLN A 13 -17.10 -14.96 22.61
C GLN A 13 -16.76 -13.51 22.22
N ALA A 14 -17.41 -12.94 21.20
CA ALA A 14 -17.28 -11.54 20.81
C ALA A 14 -18.02 -10.56 21.73
N SER A 15 -18.94 -11.02 22.58
CA SER A 15 -19.75 -10.16 23.45
C SER A 15 -18.87 -9.22 24.31
N PRO A 16 -19.23 -7.93 24.48
CA PRO A 16 -18.50 -6.99 25.32
C PRO A 16 -18.33 -7.42 26.79
N THR A 17 -19.18 -8.34 27.26
CA THR A 17 -19.10 -8.93 28.60
C THR A 17 -17.94 -9.92 28.76
N GLN A 18 -17.41 -10.44 27.66
CA GLN A 18 -16.28 -11.38 27.67
C GLN A 18 -14.96 -10.65 27.90
N ARG A 19 -13.97 -11.37 28.43
CA ARG A 19 -12.61 -10.83 28.57
C ARG A 19 -12.04 -10.44 27.20
N ILE A 20 -11.21 -9.39 27.16
CA ILE A 20 -10.56 -8.86 25.95
C ILE A 20 -9.96 -9.98 25.09
N GLN A 21 -9.21 -10.90 25.69
CA GLN A 21 -8.56 -12.01 24.96
C GLN A 21 -9.55 -12.93 24.24
N ARG A 22 -10.75 -13.17 24.81
CA ARG A 22 -11.79 -13.98 24.16
C ARG A 22 -12.36 -13.27 22.93
N ARG A 23 -12.52 -11.95 23.00
CA ARG A 23 -12.98 -11.13 21.87
C ARG A 23 -11.93 -11.06 20.76
N VAL A 24 -10.64 -10.95 21.10
CA VAL A 24 -9.53 -11.08 20.15
C VAL A 24 -9.52 -12.46 19.48
N ILE A 25 -9.67 -13.54 20.25
CA ILE A 25 -9.78 -14.90 19.69
C ILE A 25 -11.01 -14.99 18.78
N SER A 26 -12.13 -14.39 19.15
CA SER A 26 -13.32 -14.35 18.30
C SER A 26 -13.06 -13.66 16.96
N ALA A 27 -12.36 -12.51 16.95
CA ALA A 27 -11.92 -11.85 15.73
C ALA A 27 -11.11 -12.80 14.84
N ARG A 28 -10.21 -13.61 15.43
CA ARG A 28 -9.42 -14.62 14.71
C ARG A 28 -10.25 -15.78 14.18
N LEU A 29 -11.26 -16.22 14.94
CA LEU A 29 -12.16 -17.28 14.51
C LEU A 29 -13.04 -16.85 13.34
N LEU A 30 -13.49 -15.59 13.29
CA LEU A 30 -14.26 -15.03 12.17
C LEU A 30 -13.56 -15.28 10.82
N GLU A 31 -12.25 -15.00 10.75
CA GLU A 31 -11.42 -15.25 9.57
C GLU A 31 -11.48 -16.71 9.10
N LYS A 32 -11.36 -17.66 10.03
CA LYS A 32 -11.38 -19.10 9.70
C LYS A 32 -12.78 -19.59 9.34
N LEU A 33 -13.82 -19.06 9.99
CA LEU A 33 -15.20 -19.41 9.73
C LEU A 33 -15.67 -18.92 8.36
N CYS A 34 -15.25 -17.71 7.95
CA CYS A 34 -15.54 -17.16 6.63
C CYS A 34 -15.15 -18.09 5.47
N ALA A 35 -14.13 -18.94 5.65
CA ALA A 35 -13.67 -19.87 4.62
C ALA A 35 -14.49 -21.17 4.52
N ILE A 36 -15.34 -21.48 5.50
CA ILE A 36 -15.96 -22.82 5.63
C ILE A 36 -17.49 -22.80 5.82
N ILE A 37 -18.10 -21.63 6.01
CA ILE A 37 -19.55 -21.51 6.21
C ILE A 37 -20.25 -20.87 5.00
N PRO A 38 -21.55 -21.10 4.80
CA PRO A 38 -22.32 -20.46 3.74
C PRO A 38 -22.35 -18.93 3.87
N VAL A 39 -22.41 -18.23 2.73
CA VAL A 39 -22.41 -16.76 2.68
C VAL A 39 -23.59 -16.14 3.43
N GLU A 40 -24.72 -16.85 3.51
CA GLU A 40 -25.90 -16.47 4.29
C GLU A 40 -25.58 -16.35 5.78
N SER A 41 -24.80 -17.29 6.33
CA SER A 41 -24.34 -17.25 7.72
C SER A 41 -23.30 -16.15 7.94
N ILE A 42 -22.45 -15.89 6.93
CA ILE A 42 -21.50 -14.76 7.01
C ILE A 42 -22.28 -13.44 7.10
N ARG A 43 -23.26 -13.25 6.21
CA ARG A 43 -24.12 -12.06 6.16
C ARG A 43 -24.95 -11.91 7.44
N LYS A 44 -25.54 -12.99 7.94
CA LYS A 44 -26.46 -12.94 9.09
C LYS A 44 -25.74 -12.82 10.43
N ASP A 45 -24.62 -13.51 10.60
CA ASP A 45 -24.00 -13.71 11.92
C ASP A 45 -22.61 -13.07 12.01
N LEU A 46 -21.73 -13.32 11.03
CA LEU A 46 -20.33 -12.92 11.14
C LEU A 46 -20.08 -11.44 10.83
N ALA A 47 -20.71 -10.89 9.79
CA ALA A 47 -20.54 -9.49 9.43
C ALA A 47 -21.11 -8.52 10.51
N PRO A 48 -22.29 -8.78 11.12
CA PRO A 48 -22.74 -8.02 12.27
C PRO A 48 -21.82 -8.16 13.49
N CYS A 49 -21.29 -9.37 13.73
CA CYS A 49 -20.30 -9.60 14.79
C CYS A 49 -19.01 -8.80 14.55
N ALA A 50 -18.53 -8.73 13.31
CA ALA A 50 -17.37 -7.93 12.94
C ALA A 50 -17.62 -6.44 13.19
N LYS A 51 -18.79 -5.92 12.79
CA LYS A 51 -19.19 -4.53 13.05
C LYS A 51 -19.19 -4.21 14.55
N MET A 52 -19.71 -5.10 15.39
CA MET A 52 -19.66 -4.94 16.85
C MET A 52 -18.22 -4.89 17.37
N LEU A 53 -17.33 -5.75 16.86
CA LEU A 53 -15.92 -5.76 17.28
C LEU A 53 -15.15 -4.51 16.81
N CYS A 54 -15.54 -3.89 15.70
CA CYS A 54 -14.96 -2.61 15.26
C CYS A 54 -15.24 -1.47 16.25
N GLN A 55 -16.31 -1.60 17.03
CA GLN A 55 -16.75 -0.67 18.07
C GLN A 55 -16.28 -1.05 19.48
N ASP A 56 -15.41 -2.06 19.59
CA ASP A 56 -14.97 -2.54 20.90
C ASP A 56 -14.22 -1.44 21.66
N PRO A 57 -14.45 -1.25 22.97
CA PRO A 57 -13.75 -0.23 23.75
C PRO A 57 -12.22 -0.45 23.80
N ASN A 58 -11.74 -1.67 23.57
CA ASN A 58 -10.33 -1.99 23.61
C ASN A 58 -9.67 -2.00 22.21
N ALA A 59 -8.64 -1.17 22.04
CA ALA A 59 -7.92 -1.03 20.76
C ALA A 59 -7.38 -2.37 20.24
N THR A 60 -6.89 -3.27 21.10
CA THR A 60 -6.36 -4.57 20.65
C THR A 60 -7.43 -5.43 19.96
N VAL A 61 -8.69 -5.35 20.40
CA VAL A 61 -9.81 -6.04 19.74
C VAL A 61 -10.10 -5.39 18.38
N ARG A 62 -10.14 -4.05 18.33
CA ARG A 62 -10.35 -3.29 17.09
C ARG A 62 -9.26 -3.56 16.06
N THR A 63 -7.99 -3.55 16.47
CA THR A 63 -6.85 -3.95 15.62
C THR A 63 -7.02 -5.37 15.09
N ALA A 64 -7.43 -6.31 15.96
CA ALA A 64 -7.61 -7.69 15.55
C ALA A 64 -8.71 -7.85 14.50
N ILE A 65 -9.86 -7.18 14.62
CA ILE A 65 -10.90 -7.27 13.60
C ILE A 65 -10.54 -6.47 12.33
N ALA A 66 -9.89 -5.30 12.47
CA ALA A 66 -9.46 -4.46 11.36
C ALA A 66 -8.60 -5.24 10.36
N GLN A 67 -7.66 -6.06 10.84
CA GLN A 67 -6.79 -6.93 10.03
C GLN A 67 -7.53 -8.02 9.23
N ARG A 68 -8.82 -8.24 9.49
CA ARG A 68 -9.60 -9.38 8.98
C ARG A 68 -10.80 -8.99 8.15
N LEU A 69 -11.09 -7.69 8.02
CA LEU A 69 -12.24 -7.21 7.25
C LEU A 69 -12.14 -7.58 5.77
N SER A 70 -10.93 -7.71 5.20
CA SER A 70 -10.72 -8.16 3.82
C SER A 70 -11.21 -9.58 3.58
N VAL A 71 -11.03 -10.49 4.54
CA VAL A 71 -11.51 -11.87 4.45
C VAL A 71 -13.03 -11.92 4.46
N ILE A 72 -13.68 -11.07 5.25
CA ILE A 72 -15.13 -10.95 5.26
C ILE A 72 -15.62 -10.38 3.91
N ALA A 73 -14.96 -9.34 3.39
CA ALA A 73 -15.31 -8.76 2.08
C ALA A 73 -15.19 -9.79 0.95
N GLN A 74 -14.10 -10.57 0.95
CA GLN A 74 -13.86 -11.65 0.00
C GLN A 74 -14.92 -12.74 0.09
N SER A 75 -15.33 -13.11 1.31
CA SER A 75 -16.26 -14.22 1.53
C SER A 75 -17.72 -13.83 1.28
N LEU A 76 -18.08 -12.56 1.50
CA LEU A 76 -19.37 -12.02 1.05
C LEU A 76 -19.47 -12.01 -0.47
N ASN A 77 -18.38 -11.65 -1.15
CA ASN A 77 -18.26 -11.58 -2.61
C ASN A 77 -19.44 -10.87 -3.32
N ASN A 78 -20.04 -9.89 -2.64
CA ASN A 78 -21.18 -9.12 -3.14
C ASN A 78 -20.95 -7.66 -2.79
N SER A 79 -20.86 -6.79 -3.81
CA SER A 79 -20.50 -5.40 -3.57
C SER A 79 -21.52 -4.61 -2.79
N THR A 80 -22.81 -4.93 -2.91
CA THR A 80 -23.87 -4.25 -2.14
C THR A 80 -23.78 -4.62 -0.65
N ASP A 81 -23.58 -5.90 -0.35
CA ASP A 81 -23.36 -6.38 1.03
C ASP A 81 -22.08 -5.77 1.61
N CYS A 82 -20.96 -5.82 0.87
CA CYS A 82 -19.70 -5.25 1.31
C CYS A 82 -19.81 -3.74 1.58
N VAL A 83 -20.47 -2.98 0.70
CA VAL A 83 -20.67 -1.55 0.91
C VAL A 83 -21.57 -1.28 2.12
N SER A 84 -22.72 -1.94 2.23
CA SER A 84 -23.67 -1.69 3.32
C SER A 84 -23.14 -2.13 4.70
N MET A 85 -22.35 -3.21 4.76
CA MET A 85 -21.92 -3.82 6.01
C MET A 85 -20.51 -3.41 6.44
N LEU A 86 -19.55 -3.32 5.50
CA LEU A 86 -18.12 -3.17 5.83
C LEU A 86 -17.61 -1.74 5.64
N LEU A 87 -18.15 -0.98 4.67
CA LEU A 87 -17.70 0.40 4.45
C LEU A 87 -17.84 1.30 5.70
N PRO A 88 -18.94 1.22 6.50
CA PRO A 88 -19.02 1.96 7.77
C PRO A 88 -17.91 1.57 8.75
N CYS A 89 -17.55 0.28 8.81
CA CYS A 89 -16.47 -0.20 9.66
C CYS A 89 -15.11 0.38 9.24
N LEU A 90 -14.84 0.45 7.93
CA LEU A 90 -13.60 1.07 7.42
C LEU A 90 -13.52 2.54 7.81
N ILE A 91 -14.61 3.29 7.63
CA ILE A 91 -14.67 4.73 7.96
C ILE A 91 -14.42 4.95 9.46
N GLU A 92 -15.00 4.11 10.31
CA GLU A 92 -14.87 4.20 11.76
C GLU A 92 -13.42 3.93 12.19
N LEU A 93 -12.85 2.79 11.78
CA LEU A 93 -11.49 2.39 12.16
C LEU A 93 -10.41 3.33 11.58
N CYS A 94 -10.68 3.97 10.44
CA CYS A 94 -9.77 4.98 9.87
C CYS A 94 -9.70 6.27 10.71
N LYS A 95 -10.70 6.52 11.55
CA LYS A 95 -10.77 7.69 12.45
C LYS A 95 -10.40 7.34 13.89
N ASP A 96 -9.93 6.11 14.13
CA ASP A 96 -9.59 5.63 15.46
C ASP A 96 -8.47 6.47 16.08
N ASP A 97 -8.52 6.68 17.39
CA ASP A 97 -7.48 7.42 18.14
C ASP A 97 -6.20 6.58 18.29
N ASP A 98 -6.30 5.25 18.26
CA ASP A 98 -5.15 4.36 18.38
C ASP A 98 -4.43 4.20 17.02
N PRO A 99 -3.13 4.54 16.92
CA PRO A 99 -2.37 4.42 15.67
C PRO A 99 -2.29 2.97 15.16
N GLY A 100 -2.23 1.97 16.05
CA GLY A 100 -2.18 0.57 15.66
C GLY A 100 -3.47 0.09 15.00
N VAL A 101 -4.62 0.62 15.41
CA VAL A 101 -5.90 0.38 14.71
C VAL A 101 -5.89 1.04 13.33
N ARG A 102 -5.44 2.30 13.23
CA ARG A 102 -5.32 3.01 11.94
C ARG A 102 -4.38 2.27 10.97
N GLU A 103 -3.24 1.80 11.44
CA GLU A 103 -2.31 0.98 10.64
C GLU A 103 -2.95 -0.31 10.11
N ALA A 104 -3.67 -1.02 10.98
CA ALA A 104 -4.32 -2.28 10.61
C ALA A 104 -5.38 -2.06 9.52
N ILE A 105 -6.20 -1.03 9.64
CA ILE A 105 -7.25 -0.77 8.65
C ILE A 105 -6.67 -0.25 7.33
N LEU A 106 -5.65 0.62 7.36
CA LEU A 106 -5.04 1.15 6.14
C LEU A 106 -4.37 0.05 5.31
N ASN A 107 -3.74 -0.94 5.95
CA ASN A 107 -3.25 -2.14 5.24
C ASN A 107 -4.38 -2.98 4.63
N THR A 108 -5.54 -3.00 5.26
CA THR A 108 -6.66 -3.86 4.86
C THR A 108 -7.48 -3.25 3.71
N ILE A 109 -7.61 -1.92 3.66
CA ILE A 109 -8.44 -1.23 2.65
C ILE A 109 -8.06 -1.60 1.22
N ALA A 110 -6.76 -1.66 0.90
CA ALA A 110 -6.27 -1.98 -0.44
C ALA A 110 -6.83 -3.32 -0.94
N VAL A 111 -6.91 -4.32 -0.06
CA VAL A 111 -7.42 -5.66 -0.36
C VAL A 111 -8.95 -5.67 -0.47
N CYS A 112 -9.64 -4.77 0.23
CA CYS A 112 -11.10 -4.64 0.15
C CYS A 112 -11.57 -3.96 -1.13
N LEU A 113 -10.74 -3.15 -1.79
CA LEU A 113 -11.13 -2.30 -2.93
C LEU A 113 -11.90 -3.07 -4.02
N PRO A 114 -11.46 -4.25 -4.50
CA PRO A 114 -12.15 -4.97 -5.57
C PRO A 114 -13.59 -5.35 -5.23
N TYR A 115 -13.91 -5.49 -3.95
CA TYR A 115 -15.24 -5.90 -3.48
C TYR A 115 -16.22 -4.73 -3.33
N PHE A 116 -15.76 -3.48 -3.40
CA PHE A 116 -16.64 -2.32 -3.35
C PHE A 116 -17.11 -1.88 -4.74
N THR A 117 -18.28 -1.25 -4.80
CA THR A 117 -18.81 -0.69 -6.03
C THR A 117 -17.90 0.44 -6.55
N LYS A 118 -17.87 0.63 -7.87
CA LYS A 118 -17.14 1.75 -8.50
C LYS A 118 -17.52 3.10 -7.87
N GLU A 119 -18.82 3.30 -7.61
CA GLU A 119 -19.36 4.50 -7.01
C GLU A 119 -18.82 4.72 -5.59
N SER A 120 -18.94 3.73 -4.70
CA SER A 120 -18.45 3.87 -3.32
C SER A 120 -16.93 4.06 -3.23
N ARG A 121 -16.16 3.41 -4.11
CA ARG A 121 -14.71 3.69 -4.22
C ARG A 121 -14.46 5.16 -4.56
N LYS A 122 -15.23 5.71 -5.49
CA LYS A 122 -15.10 7.10 -5.95
C LYS A 122 -15.55 8.12 -4.90
N THR A 123 -16.74 7.95 -4.35
CA THR A 123 -17.40 8.97 -3.51
C THR A 123 -17.05 8.88 -2.04
N VAL A 124 -16.57 7.72 -1.58
CA VAL A 124 -16.27 7.48 -0.15
C VAL A 124 -14.82 7.09 0.08
N VAL A 125 -14.32 6.06 -0.61
CA VAL A 125 -12.99 5.50 -0.29
C VAL A 125 -11.86 6.45 -0.66
N ILE A 126 -11.88 7.07 -1.85
CA ILE A 126 -10.84 8.05 -2.22
C ILE A 126 -10.77 9.22 -1.22
N PRO A 127 -11.88 9.93 -0.89
CA PRO A 127 -11.84 10.97 0.13
C PRO A 127 -11.35 10.48 1.50
N LEU A 128 -11.71 9.26 1.90
CA LEU A 128 -11.26 8.67 3.16
C LEU A 128 -9.75 8.45 3.16
N LEU A 129 -9.18 7.84 2.11
CA LEU A 129 -7.74 7.62 1.97
C LEU A 129 -6.95 8.93 1.99
N LYS A 130 -7.46 9.97 1.31
CA LYS A 130 -6.86 11.30 1.33
C LYS A 130 -6.83 11.87 2.74
N LYS A 131 -7.96 11.83 3.44
CA LYS A 131 -8.07 12.31 4.82
C LYS A 131 -7.11 11.58 5.78
N CYS A 132 -7.04 10.25 5.69
CA CYS A 132 -6.11 9.47 6.51
C CYS A 132 -4.65 9.78 6.19
N THR A 133 -4.33 9.99 4.92
CA THR A 133 -2.98 10.38 4.49
C THR A 133 -2.60 11.73 5.06
N ASP A 134 -3.47 12.74 4.92
CA ASP A 134 -3.24 14.08 5.47
C ASP A 134 -3.07 14.03 7.00
N GLN A 135 -3.91 13.24 7.70
CA GLN A 135 -3.78 13.03 9.14
C GLN A 135 -2.42 12.41 9.50
N SER A 136 -1.99 11.37 8.79
CA SER A 136 -0.70 10.71 9.05
C SER A 136 0.50 11.63 8.79
N LEU A 137 0.42 12.51 7.79
CA LEU A 137 1.45 13.51 7.48
C LEU A 137 1.54 14.60 8.55
N ILE A 138 0.41 14.93 9.19
CA ILE A 138 0.35 15.88 10.31
C ILE A 138 0.88 15.24 11.59
N LEU A 139 0.36 14.06 11.94
CA LEU A 139 0.71 13.36 13.19
C LEU A 139 2.15 12.82 13.17
N ARG A 140 2.65 12.45 11.98
CA ARG A 140 3.97 11.83 11.79
C ARG A 140 4.20 10.65 12.74
N ASP A 141 3.18 9.81 12.83
CA ASP A 141 3.23 8.57 13.59
C ASP A 141 3.47 7.36 12.68
N SER A 142 3.39 6.16 13.25
CA SER A 142 3.58 4.90 12.55
C SER A 142 2.58 4.65 11.41
N SER A 143 1.41 5.30 11.40
CA SER A 143 0.45 5.20 10.30
C SER A 143 0.98 5.78 8.99
N LEU A 144 1.90 6.75 9.06
CA LEU A 144 2.53 7.34 7.87
C LEU A 144 3.39 6.34 7.11
N ALA A 145 4.05 5.40 7.81
CA ALA A 145 4.79 4.32 7.16
C ALA A 145 3.84 3.38 6.39
N VAL A 146 2.66 3.10 6.94
CA VAL A 146 1.64 2.29 6.26
C VAL A 146 1.06 3.02 5.05
N VAL A 147 0.75 4.31 5.17
CA VAL A 147 0.33 5.15 4.03
C VAL A 147 1.39 5.11 2.93
N SER A 148 2.66 5.30 3.29
CA SER A 148 3.78 5.27 2.34
C SER A 148 3.89 3.93 1.61
N LYS A 149 3.65 2.81 2.32
CA LYS A 149 3.60 1.47 1.76
C LYS A 149 2.42 1.27 0.81
N GLN A 150 1.25 1.75 1.19
CA GLN A 150 0.00 1.48 0.48
C GLN A 150 -0.29 2.46 -0.67
N LEU A 151 0.45 3.57 -0.77
CA LEU A 151 0.21 4.61 -1.77
C LEU A 151 0.24 4.07 -3.22
N GLY A 152 1.23 3.24 -3.56
CA GLY A 152 1.30 2.56 -4.87
C GLY A 152 0.13 1.59 -5.10
N PRO A 153 -0.12 0.61 -4.22
CA PRO A 153 -1.27 -0.28 -4.30
C PRO A 153 -2.62 0.44 -4.45
N TRP A 154 -2.86 1.51 -3.68
CA TRP A 154 -4.07 2.31 -3.80
C TRP A 154 -4.16 3.00 -5.15
N LEU A 155 -3.07 3.65 -5.59
CA LEU A 155 -3.02 4.31 -6.89
C LEU A 155 -3.32 3.31 -8.02
N TYR A 156 -2.70 2.13 -8.00
CA TYR A 156 -2.92 1.09 -9.00
C TYR A 156 -4.37 0.59 -9.02
N ALA A 157 -4.92 0.27 -7.84
CA ALA A 157 -6.27 -0.27 -7.71
C ALA A 157 -7.38 0.73 -8.08
N LEU A 158 -7.08 2.04 -8.02
CA LEU A 158 -8.04 3.12 -8.27
C LEU A 158 -7.80 3.86 -9.59
N LYS A 159 -6.73 3.54 -10.34
CA LYS A 159 -6.28 4.30 -11.52
C LYS A 159 -7.38 4.60 -12.55
N ASP A 160 -8.30 3.66 -12.76
CA ASP A 160 -9.37 3.76 -13.77
C ASP A 160 -10.57 4.62 -13.32
N ILE A 161 -10.57 5.10 -12.08
CA ILE A 161 -11.65 5.92 -11.51
C ILE A 161 -11.19 7.26 -10.96
N LEU A 162 -9.88 7.47 -10.82
CA LEU A 162 -9.30 8.72 -10.36
C LEU A 162 -9.48 9.82 -11.41
N SER A 163 -9.89 11.00 -10.95
CA SER A 163 -9.84 12.23 -11.73
C SER A 163 -8.40 12.74 -11.88
N PRO A 164 -8.12 13.65 -12.83
CA PRO A 164 -6.78 14.23 -13.00
C PRO A 164 -6.27 14.94 -11.74
N SER A 165 -7.15 15.58 -10.95
CA SER A 165 -6.76 16.22 -9.68
C SER A 165 -6.41 15.20 -8.60
N GLU A 166 -7.09 14.04 -8.57
CA GLU A 166 -6.76 12.96 -7.64
C GLU A 166 -5.47 12.25 -8.04
N GLN A 167 -5.25 12.00 -9.34
CA GLN A 167 -3.96 11.50 -9.82
C GLN A 167 -2.82 12.46 -9.47
N ARG A 168 -3.01 13.77 -9.64
CA ARG A 168 -2.02 14.77 -9.21
C ARG A 168 -1.78 14.72 -7.71
N TRP A 169 -2.83 14.59 -6.91
CA TRP A 169 -2.72 14.49 -5.45
C TRP A 169 -1.88 13.28 -5.01
N PHE A 170 -2.02 12.12 -5.66
CA PHE A 170 -1.18 10.94 -5.37
C PHE A 170 0.30 11.21 -5.67
N LEU A 171 0.60 11.86 -6.80
CA LEU A 171 1.97 12.23 -7.18
C LEU A 171 2.59 13.22 -6.19
N GLU A 172 1.87 14.29 -5.86
CA GLU A 172 2.34 15.30 -4.92
C GLU A 172 2.55 14.71 -3.53
N THR A 173 1.66 13.81 -3.10
CA THR A 173 1.79 13.09 -1.83
C THR A 173 3.02 12.19 -1.83
N PHE A 174 3.27 11.43 -2.90
CA PHE A 174 4.48 10.63 -3.04
C PHE A 174 5.74 11.49 -2.93
N CYS A 175 5.81 12.61 -3.67
CA CYS A 175 6.92 13.55 -3.60
C CYS A 175 7.11 14.14 -2.19
N ARG A 176 6.02 14.46 -1.48
CA ARG A 176 6.08 14.96 -0.10
C ARG A 176 6.63 13.93 0.87
N ILE A 177 6.23 12.66 0.74
CA ILE A 177 6.67 11.56 1.60
C ILE A 177 8.16 11.26 1.38
N VAL A 178 8.61 11.23 0.13
CA VAL A 178 10.03 11.02 -0.22
C VAL A 178 10.93 12.08 0.41
N ASN A 179 10.46 13.33 0.44
CA ASN A 179 11.20 14.47 0.97
C ASN A 179 10.77 14.84 2.40
N LEU A 180 10.39 13.86 3.23
CA LEU A 180 10.05 14.11 4.63
C LEU A 180 11.27 14.66 5.39
N ASN A 181 11.12 15.88 5.90
CA ASN A 181 12.13 16.51 6.74
C ASN A 181 12.13 15.90 8.14
N ALA A 182 13.29 15.40 8.55
CA ALA A 182 13.57 14.92 9.90
C ALA A 182 14.81 15.67 10.44
N PRO A 183 14.71 16.38 11.58
CA PRO A 183 15.88 16.96 12.24
C PRO A 183 16.85 15.88 12.72
N GLU A 184 18.15 16.16 12.73
CA GLU A 184 19.17 15.20 13.22
C GLU A 184 18.97 14.82 14.69
N SER A 185 18.34 15.71 15.48
CA SER A 185 18.05 15.48 16.89
C SER A 185 16.89 14.50 17.15
N ASP A 186 16.00 14.27 16.18
CA ASP A 186 14.82 13.42 16.37
C ASP A 186 15.01 12.05 15.68
N LYS A 187 15.61 11.11 16.43
CA LYS A 187 15.85 9.74 15.94
C LYS A 187 14.58 9.00 15.55
N ASN A 188 13.46 9.27 16.22
CA ASN A 188 12.19 8.59 15.91
C ASN A 188 11.67 9.05 14.55
N LEU A 189 11.70 10.36 14.30
CA LEU A 189 11.29 10.91 13.01
C LEU A 189 12.28 10.55 11.89
N GLN A 190 13.58 10.44 12.16
CA GLN A 190 14.56 9.91 11.20
C GLN A 190 14.23 8.47 10.79
N ASN A 191 13.93 7.60 11.75
CA ASN A 191 13.55 6.22 11.48
C ASN A 191 12.23 6.15 10.70
N LEU A 192 11.25 6.98 11.05
CA LEU A 192 10.00 7.07 10.30
C LEU A 192 10.23 7.53 8.86
N ALA A 193 11.01 8.60 8.66
CA ALA A 193 11.34 9.12 7.34
C ALA A 193 12.09 8.07 6.50
N LEU A 194 13.06 7.37 7.07
CA LEU A 194 13.76 6.26 6.43
C LEU A 194 12.79 5.14 5.99
N ASN A 195 11.92 4.69 6.89
CA ASN A 195 10.90 3.69 6.57
C ASN A 195 9.98 4.16 5.43
N CYS A 196 9.55 5.42 5.46
CA CYS A 196 8.73 6.01 4.40
C CYS A 196 9.47 6.04 3.06
N ARG A 197 10.76 6.43 3.05
CA ARG A 197 11.59 6.41 1.83
C ARG A 197 11.73 5.00 1.25
N ARG A 198 11.99 3.99 2.08
CA ARG A 198 12.03 2.57 1.66
C ARG A 198 10.72 2.13 1.01
N MET A 199 9.59 2.50 1.62
CA MET A 199 8.26 2.19 1.07
C MET A 199 7.99 2.95 -0.25
N CYS A 200 8.47 4.18 -0.40
CA CYS A 200 8.38 4.91 -1.66
C CYS A 200 9.24 4.30 -2.76
N ALA A 201 10.45 3.81 -2.44
CA ALA A 201 11.29 3.08 -3.39
C ALA A 201 10.59 1.82 -3.91
N PHE A 202 9.96 1.04 -3.01
CA PHE A 202 9.15 -0.12 -3.37
C PHE A 202 7.99 0.23 -4.30
N ASN A 203 7.35 1.39 -4.08
CA ASN A 203 6.22 1.85 -4.89
C ASN A 203 6.63 2.50 -6.21
N PHE A 204 7.91 2.83 -6.43
CA PHE A 204 8.35 3.62 -7.58
C PHE A 204 7.93 3.05 -8.94
N PRO A 205 8.02 1.72 -9.23
CA PRO A 205 7.59 1.17 -10.53
C PRO A 205 6.10 1.44 -10.83
N CYS A 206 5.24 1.43 -9.81
CA CYS A 206 3.82 1.76 -9.99
C CYS A 206 3.62 3.21 -10.46
N PHE A 207 4.38 4.15 -9.89
CA PHE A 207 4.33 5.55 -10.31
C PHE A 207 4.90 5.72 -11.73
N ALA A 208 6.04 5.08 -12.03
CA ALA A 208 6.58 5.08 -13.39
C ALA A 208 5.60 4.51 -14.42
N MET A 209 4.81 3.50 -14.05
CA MET A 209 3.82 2.92 -14.97
C MET A 209 2.63 3.86 -15.24
N ILE A 210 2.17 4.61 -14.23
CA ILE A 210 0.90 5.35 -14.29
C ILE A 210 1.06 6.75 -14.90
N TYR A 211 2.17 7.42 -14.63
CA TYR A 211 2.39 8.79 -15.11
C TYR A 211 3.02 8.80 -16.51
N THR A 212 2.82 9.90 -17.24
CA THR A 212 3.35 10.09 -18.60
C THR A 212 4.87 10.23 -18.60
N ASN A 213 5.49 10.19 -19.79
CA ASN A 213 6.93 10.43 -19.93
C ASN A 213 7.33 11.84 -19.47
N GLU A 214 6.53 12.86 -19.79
CA GLU A 214 6.76 14.24 -19.35
C GLU A 214 6.80 14.34 -17.82
N THR A 215 5.76 13.83 -17.15
CA THR A 215 5.70 13.83 -15.68
C THR A 215 6.79 12.95 -15.06
N PHE A 216 7.15 11.84 -15.70
CA PHE A 216 8.25 11.00 -15.26
C PHE A 216 9.56 11.79 -15.27
N ASN A 217 9.90 12.44 -16.39
CA ASN A 217 11.15 13.19 -16.52
C ASN A 217 11.20 14.40 -15.58
N GLU A 218 10.08 15.12 -15.42
CA GLU A 218 10.05 16.30 -14.58
C GLU A 218 10.06 15.98 -13.07
N LYS A 219 9.34 14.93 -12.64
CA LYS A 219 9.09 14.68 -11.20
C LYS A 219 9.67 13.37 -10.67
N LEU A 220 9.65 12.29 -11.46
CA LEU A 220 10.02 10.96 -10.98
C LEU A 220 11.49 10.62 -11.23
N LEU A 221 12.07 11.03 -12.36
CA LEU A 221 13.48 10.78 -12.68
C LEU A 221 14.43 11.37 -11.62
N PRO A 222 14.27 12.63 -11.15
CA PRO A 222 15.09 13.15 -10.06
C PRO A 222 14.96 12.36 -8.74
N ILE A 223 13.79 11.74 -8.50
CA ILE A 223 13.58 10.87 -7.34
C ILE A 223 14.28 9.53 -7.54
N LEU A 224 14.23 8.97 -8.75
CA LEU A 224 14.93 7.73 -9.10
C LEU A 224 16.44 7.87 -8.91
N GLU A 225 17.03 8.96 -9.40
CA GLU A 225 18.45 9.28 -9.24
C GLU A 225 18.84 9.35 -7.75
N LYS A 226 18.01 10.05 -6.95
CA LYS A 226 18.18 10.10 -5.49
C LYS A 226 18.10 8.74 -4.82
N PHE A 227 17.15 7.88 -5.22
CA PHE A 227 17.06 6.53 -4.65
C PHE A 227 18.24 5.65 -5.04
N CYS A 228 18.76 5.78 -6.26
CA CYS A 228 19.90 4.99 -6.73
C CYS A 228 21.21 5.37 -6.04
N SER A 229 21.28 6.62 -5.54
CA SER A 229 22.40 7.16 -4.76
C SER A 229 22.09 7.33 -3.27
N ASP A 230 20.97 6.77 -2.78
CA ASP A 230 20.56 6.91 -1.37
C ASP A 230 21.61 6.29 -0.46
N GLN A 231 21.82 6.86 0.73
CA GLN A 231 22.77 6.33 1.70
C GLN A 231 22.32 4.97 2.24
N ASP A 232 21.00 4.74 2.29
CA ASP A 232 20.41 3.49 2.73
C ASP A 232 20.51 2.40 1.64
N GLU A 233 21.17 1.29 1.96
CA GLU A 233 21.36 0.18 1.03
C GLU A 233 20.04 -0.48 0.62
N GLU A 234 19.07 -0.57 1.54
CA GLU A 234 17.77 -1.19 1.25
C GLU A 234 16.98 -0.38 0.22
N VAL A 235 17.05 0.96 0.25
CA VAL A 235 16.48 1.83 -0.80
C VAL A 235 17.11 1.51 -2.16
N ARG A 236 18.45 1.48 -2.25
CA ARG A 236 19.15 1.17 -3.50
C ARG A 236 18.82 -0.24 -4.01
N SER A 237 18.83 -1.23 -3.11
CA SER A 237 18.53 -2.64 -3.40
C SER A 237 17.09 -2.82 -3.89
N THR A 238 16.13 -2.12 -3.28
CA THR A 238 14.73 -2.12 -3.69
C THR A 238 14.55 -1.58 -5.11
N ILE A 239 15.19 -0.46 -5.45
CA ILE A 239 15.15 0.06 -6.83
C ILE A 239 15.81 -0.92 -7.80
N ALA A 240 16.98 -1.47 -7.47
CA ALA A 240 17.66 -2.43 -8.33
C ALA A 240 16.81 -3.68 -8.62
N ALA A 241 16.05 -4.16 -7.64
CA ALA A 241 15.13 -5.28 -7.81
C ALA A 241 14.04 -5.01 -8.86
N GLY A 242 13.48 -3.79 -8.87
CA GLY A 242 12.45 -3.35 -9.80
C GLY A 242 12.96 -2.62 -11.05
N PHE A 243 14.27 -2.38 -11.18
CA PHE A 243 14.81 -1.46 -12.17
C PHE A 243 14.49 -1.87 -13.61
N HIS A 244 14.51 -3.16 -13.89
CA HIS A 244 14.16 -3.70 -15.19
C HIS A 244 12.71 -3.37 -15.62
N GLU A 245 11.77 -3.26 -14.68
CA GLU A 245 10.40 -2.82 -14.98
C GLU A 245 10.38 -1.35 -15.41
N ILE A 246 11.17 -0.49 -14.74
CA ILE A 246 11.29 0.93 -15.09
C ILE A 246 11.86 1.08 -16.50
N VAL A 247 12.92 0.34 -16.83
CA VAL A 247 13.53 0.34 -18.18
C VAL A 247 12.53 -0.13 -19.24
N LEU A 248 11.75 -1.18 -18.96
CA LEU A 248 10.70 -1.66 -19.87
C LEU A 248 9.57 -0.62 -20.08
N LEU A 249 9.22 0.13 -19.04
CA LEU A 249 8.21 1.18 -19.08
C LEU A 249 8.71 2.46 -19.76
N ARG A 250 10.03 2.63 -19.88
CA ARG A 250 10.71 3.83 -20.41
C ARG A 250 11.82 3.46 -21.40
N PRO A 251 11.50 2.74 -22.49
CA PRO A 251 12.52 2.18 -23.39
C PRO A 251 13.31 3.23 -24.18
N ASN A 252 12.84 4.49 -24.21
CA ASN A 252 13.47 5.59 -24.94
C ASN A 252 14.16 6.60 -24.01
N GLU A 253 14.17 6.37 -22.69
CA GLU A 253 14.71 7.32 -21.72
C GLU A 253 16.21 7.04 -21.48
N SER A 254 17.07 7.80 -22.15
CA SER A 254 18.52 7.55 -22.10
C SER A 254 19.17 7.89 -20.77
N ALA A 255 18.55 8.74 -19.95
CA ALA A 255 19.02 9.03 -18.60
C ALA A 255 19.10 7.77 -17.71
N LEU A 256 18.28 6.74 -18.00
CA LEU A 256 18.31 5.47 -17.27
C LEU A 256 19.63 4.71 -17.42
N LEU A 257 20.40 4.95 -18.48
CA LEU A 257 21.73 4.36 -18.63
C LEU A 257 22.69 4.86 -17.55
N THR A 258 22.67 6.17 -17.27
CA THR A 258 23.48 6.78 -16.21
C THR A 258 23.07 6.21 -14.85
N VAL A 259 21.77 6.18 -14.56
CA VAL A 259 21.22 5.61 -13.32
C VAL A 259 21.64 4.15 -13.12
N PHE A 260 21.60 3.34 -14.18
CA PHE A 260 22.05 1.96 -14.14
C PHE A 260 23.54 1.84 -13.81
N ILE A 261 24.38 2.65 -14.45
CA ILE A 261 25.82 2.67 -14.19
C ILE A 261 26.10 3.05 -12.73
N ASP A 262 25.37 4.03 -12.18
CA ASP A 262 25.53 4.46 -10.79
C ASP A 262 25.14 3.35 -9.80
N LEU A 263 24.04 2.63 -10.05
CA LEU A 263 23.67 1.47 -9.24
C LEU A 263 24.75 0.38 -9.27
N VAL A 264 25.31 0.06 -10.45
CA VAL A 264 26.41 -0.91 -10.57
C VAL A 264 27.65 -0.43 -9.81
N LYS A 265 27.98 0.86 -9.90
CA LYS A 265 29.14 1.46 -9.22
C LYS A 265 28.97 1.59 -7.71
N SER A 266 27.75 1.49 -7.17
CA SER A 266 27.50 1.57 -5.72
C SER A 266 28.24 0.50 -4.92
N GLY A 267 28.65 -0.61 -5.57
CA GLY A 267 29.46 -1.66 -4.97
C GLY A 267 28.72 -2.57 -3.98
N ALA A 268 27.45 -2.31 -3.68
CA ALA A 268 26.63 -3.14 -2.80
C ALA A 268 26.29 -4.47 -3.49
N VAL A 269 26.63 -5.58 -2.83
CA VAL A 269 26.51 -6.94 -3.39
C VAL A 269 25.06 -7.25 -3.79
N GLU A 270 24.10 -6.93 -2.92
CA GLU A 270 22.68 -7.18 -3.20
C GLU A 270 22.16 -6.38 -4.39
N VAL A 271 22.55 -5.10 -4.50
CA VAL A 271 22.19 -4.22 -5.63
C VAL A 271 22.66 -4.83 -6.95
N VAL A 272 23.94 -5.21 -7.02
CA VAL A 272 24.51 -5.84 -8.23
C VAL A 272 23.83 -7.17 -8.52
N GLN A 273 23.56 -8.00 -7.51
CA GLN A 273 22.87 -9.27 -7.67
C GLN A 273 21.47 -9.09 -8.29
N HIS A 274 20.70 -8.10 -7.83
CA HIS A 274 19.38 -7.78 -8.38
C HIS A 274 19.43 -7.35 -9.84
N LEU A 275 20.40 -6.50 -10.20
CA LEU A 275 20.61 -6.07 -11.59
C LEU A 275 21.02 -7.24 -12.48
N VAL A 276 21.99 -8.06 -12.04
CA VAL A 276 22.51 -9.21 -12.80
C VAL A 276 21.40 -10.20 -13.15
N LYS A 277 20.49 -10.48 -12.22
CA LYS A 277 19.33 -11.36 -12.43
C LYS A 277 18.40 -10.90 -13.57
N ASN A 278 18.44 -9.62 -13.95
CA ASN A 278 17.56 -9.05 -14.96
C ASN A 278 18.30 -8.39 -16.14
N LEU A 279 19.61 -8.61 -16.30
CA LEU A 279 20.39 -8.03 -17.40
C LEU A 279 19.84 -8.39 -18.79
N ASN A 280 19.30 -9.60 -18.93
CA ASN A 280 18.66 -10.06 -20.16
C ASN A 280 17.45 -9.19 -20.58
N LYS A 281 16.80 -8.51 -19.64
CA LYS A 281 15.71 -7.56 -19.92
C LYS A 281 16.21 -6.12 -20.10
N ILE A 282 17.28 -5.74 -19.40
CA ILE A 282 17.81 -4.37 -19.39
C ILE A 282 18.69 -4.08 -20.62
N LEU A 283 19.68 -4.95 -20.88
CA LEU A 283 20.71 -4.70 -21.89
C LEU A 283 20.18 -4.54 -23.32
N PRO A 284 19.17 -5.31 -23.79
CA PRO A 284 18.63 -5.10 -25.14
C PRO A 284 18.08 -3.69 -25.37
N ILE A 285 17.47 -3.10 -24.34
CA ILE A 285 16.88 -1.75 -24.43
C ILE A 285 18.00 -0.70 -24.46
N PHE A 286 18.99 -0.82 -23.58
CA PHE A 286 20.13 0.11 -23.58
C PHE A 286 20.97 0.03 -24.85
N TYR A 287 21.11 -1.16 -25.44
CA TYR A 287 21.75 -1.31 -26.74
C TYR A 287 20.98 -0.57 -27.84
N ALA A 288 19.64 -0.65 -27.84
CA ALA A 288 18.80 0.09 -28.77
C ALA A 288 18.94 1.62 -28.59
N ILE A 289 18.94 2.11 -27.34
CA ILE A 289 19.17 3.53 -27.03
C ILE A 289 20.52 4.00 -27.56
N ALA A 290 21.60 3.26 -27.26
CA ALA A 290 22.95 3.61 -27.68
C ALA A 290 23.08 3.67 -29.22
N LYS A 291 22.41 2.78 -29.94
CA LYS A 291 22.37 2.80 -31.41
C LYS A 291 21.70 4.08 -31.94
N ILE A 292 20.56 4.47 -31.38
CA ILE A 292 19.84 5.69 -31.77
C ILE A 292 20.69 6.94 -31.48
N GLU A 293 21.42 6.98 -30.38
CA GLU A 293 22.28 8.11 -30.04
C GLU A 293 23.51 8.22 -30.97
N GLN A 294 24.06 7.09 -31.43
CA GLN A 294 25.14 7.09 -32.42
C GLN A 294 24.66 7.62 -33.78
N GLU A 295 23.45 7.28 -34.21
CA GLU A 295 22.86 7.76 -35.47
C GLU A 295 22.55 9.27 -35.44
N LYS A 296 22.43 9.88 -34.26
CA LYS A 296 22.18 11.33 -34.08
C LYS A 296 23.45 12.18 -34.06
N LYS A 297 24.64 11.60 -33.90
CA LYS A 297 25.88 12.37 -33.94
C LYS A 297 26.19 12.75 -35.40
N PRO A 298 26.39 14.05 -35.71
CA PRO A 298 26.82 14.43 -37.05
C PRO A 298 28.20 13.82 -37.36
N PRO A 299 28.50 13.56 -38.65
CA PRO A 299 29.77 12.99 -39.08
C PRO A 299 30.99 13.85 -38.72
#